data_AF-A0A7X9SAJ8-F1
#
_entry.id   AF-A0A7X9SAJ8-F1
#
_cell.length_a   1.000
_cell.length_b   1.000
_cell.length_c   1.000
_cell.angle_alpha   90.00
_cell.angle_beta   90.00
_cell.angle_gamma   90.00
#
_symmetry.space_group_name_H-M   'P 1'
#
loop_
_entity.id
_entity.type
_entity.pdbx_description
1 polymer ?
#
loop_
_entity_poly.entity_id
_entity_poly.type
_entity_poly.pdbx_seq_one_letter_code
_entity_poly.pdbx_strand_id
1 'polypeptide(L)'
;MNRQLIYRILAGSLFLLFPFIMQAQVILKNWAIEDHSGEMQIMVSGDTLDITAPKGLTLWYNKRLTGDYEISYRIKMLMQGGKYDRLSDLNCFWGANDPEHPENLHAQAAWRKGIFQHYKSLKLFYVGYGGNHNSTTRFRQYYGGGPSLNDSIVRPVIKEYTDPAHLLFPNQWYHIQIRVQKGITTYRINGEELFRLSIKRNEGDGHFGLRLLQNHVLFTDFRIKNL
;
A
#
# COMPACT_ATOMS: atom_id res chain seq x y z
N MET A 1 -8.94 62.79 -11.83
CA MET A 1 -9.51 61.84 -10.86
C MET A 1 -10.30 60.80 -11.64
N ASN A 2 -9.88 59.53 -11.57
CA ASN A 2 -10.49 58.26 -12.03
C ASN A 2 -10.95 58.15 -13.51
N ARG A 3 -10.31 57.41 -14.42
CA ARG A 3 -9.94 55.97 -14.49
C ARG A 3 -11.08 55.01 -14.17
N GLN A 4 -11.68 54.44 -15.22
CA GLN A 4 -12.22 53.07 -15.26
C GLN A 4 -12.12 52.53 -16.69
N LEU A 5 -12.29 51.20 -16.83
CA LEU A 5 -12.19 50.32 -18.01
C LEU A 5 -10.75 49.88 -18.35
N ILE A 6 -10.33 48.60 -18.36
CA ILE A 6 -10.97 47.28 -18.24
C ILE A 6 -9.88 46.32 -17.73
N TYR A 7 -10.11 45.57 -16.65
CA TYR A 7 -9.39 44.31 -16.42
C TYR A 7 -10.29 43.17 -16.90
N ARG A 8 -9.91 42.53 -18.01
CA ARG A 8 -10.51 41.27 -18.46
C ARG A 8 -10.11 40.20 -17.46
N ILE A 9 -11.09 39.73 -16.69
CA ILE A 9 -10.94 38.60 -15.78
C ILE A 9 -10.88 37.31 -16.61
N LEU A 10 -9.72 36.63 -16.58
CA LEU A 10 -9.59 35.21 -16.89
C LEU A 10 -10.18 34.40 -15.72
N ALA A 11 -11.51 34.26 -15.66
CA ALA A 11 -12.21 33.38 -14.70
C ALA A 11 -12.69 32.08 -15.36
N GLY A 12 -11.88 31.51 -16.25
CA GLY A 12 -12.24 30.30 -17.00
C GLY A 12 -11.72 28.99 -16.40
N SER A 13 -10.75 29.00 -15.48
CA SER A 13 -9.98 27.80 -15.13
C SER A 13 -10.10 27.33 -13.69
N LEU A 14 -10.77 28.06 -12.79
CA LEU A 14 -10.83 27.71 -11.36
C LEU A 14 -11.99 26.77 -11.00
N PHE A 15 -13.04 26.67 -11.82
CA PHE A 15 -14.23 25.87 -11.51
C PHE A 15 -14.12 24.37 -11.86
N LEU A 16 -13.15 23.97 -12.69
CA LEU A 16 -12.99 22.57 -13.10
C LEU A 16 -12.18 21.71 -12.10
N LEU A 17 -11.45 22.33 -11.16
CA LEU A 17 -10.61 21.63 -10.18
C LEU A 17 -11.34 21.32 -8.87
N PHE A 18 -12.44 22.02 -8.59
CA PHE A 18 -13.21 21.88 -7.35
C PHE A 18 -13.76 20.46 -7.07
N PRO A 19 -14.38 19.76 -8.04
CA PRO A 19 -14.92 18.42 -7.78
C PRO A 19 -13.82 17.37 -7.57
N PHE A 20 -12.67 17.51 -8.23
CA PHE A 20 -11.53 16.60 -8.09
C PHE A 20 -10.85 16.69 -6.71
N ILE A 21 -10.66 17.90 -6.19
CA ILE A 21 -10.04 18.13 -4.88
C ILE A 21 -10.92 17.54 -3.76
N MET A 22 -12.24 17.72 -3.84
CA MET A 22 -13.20 17.16 -2.89
C MET A 22 -13.19 15.61 -2.88
N GLN A 23 -13.15 14.98 -4.06
CA GLN A 23 -13.14 13.53 -4.18
C GLN A 23 -11.84 12.91 -3.66
N ALA A 24 -10.69 13.53 -3.96
CA ALA A 24 -9.39 13.10 -3.44
C ALA A 24 -9.34 13.15 -1.91
N GLN A 25 -9.85 14.24 -1.32
CA GLN A 25 -9.92 14.41 0.13
C GLN A 25 -10.81 13.35 0.79
N VAL A 26 -11.91 12.94 0.16
CA VAL A 26 -12.80 11.89 0.68
C VAL A 26 -12.14 10.51 0.64
N ILE A 27 -11.50 10.14 -0.48
CA ILE A 27 -10.84 8.83 -0.59
C ILE A 27 -9.66 8.74 0.37
N LEU A 28 -8.81 9.78 0.42
CA LEU A 28 -7.62 9.80 1.27
C LEU A 28 -7.91 10.00 2.76
N LYS A 29 -9.12 10.42 3.15
CA LYS A 29 -9.51 10.57 4.58
C LYS A 29 -9.32 9.29 5.40
N ASN A 30 -9.45 8.13 4.75
CA ASN A 30 -9.30 6.84 5.41
C ASN A 30 -7.87 6.29 5.37
N TRP A 31 -6.91 7.06 4.87
CA TRP A 31 -5.53 6.64 4.73
C TRP A 31 -4.57 7.58 5.46
N ALA A 32 -3.54 7.01 6.08
CA ALA A 32 -2.39 7.72 6.57
C ALA A 32 -1.18 7.41 5.68
N ILE A 33 -0.39 8.43 5.37
CA ILE A 33 0.72 8.31 4.42
C ILE A 33 2.04 8.36 5.16
N GLU A 34 2.92 7.41 4.85
CA GLU A 34 4.33 7.45 5.21
C GLU A 34 5.17 7.49 3.94
N ASP A 35 5.76 8.65 3.64
CA ASP A 35 6.51 8.91 2.42
C ASP A 35 7.99 9.22 2.70
N HIS A 36 8.88 8.40 2.14
CA HIS A 36 10.31 8.58 2.25
C HIS A 36 10.84 9.70 1.35
N SER A 37 10.25 9.94 0.17
CA SER A 37 10.77 10.99 -0.72
C SER A 37 10.36 12.39 -0.28
N GLY A 38 9.14 12.54 0.28
CA GLY A 38 8.51 13.85 0.45
C GLY A 38 8.03 14.46 -0.87
N GLU A 39 8.04 13.65 -1.94
CA GLU A 39 7.78 14.05 -3.33
C GLU A 39 6.77 13.10 -4.00
N MET A 40 6.10 12.24 -3.24
CA MET A 40 5.05 11.39 -3.78
C MET A 40 3.93 12.23 -4.41
N GLN A 41 3.29 11.68 -5.43
CA GLN A 41 2.13 12.29 -6.07
C GLN A 41 0.97 11.32 -6.08
N ILE A 42 -0.21 11.81 -5.75
CA ILE A 42 -1.48 11.08 -5.88
C ILE A 42 -2.44 11.96 -6.66
N MET A 43 -2.84 11.49 -7.84
CA MET A 43 -3.97 12.05 -8.58
C MET A 43 -5.17 11.11 -8.41
N VAL A 44 -6.38 11.69 -8.36
CA VAL A 44 -7.60 10.93 -8.13
C VAL A 44 -8.53 11.11 -9.30
N SER A 45 -9.01 10.00 -9.87
CA SER A 45 -10.01 9.98 -10.94
C SER A 45 -11.05 8.92 -10.63
N GLY A 46 -12.27 9.35 -10.27
CA GLY A 46 -13.29 8.42 -9.80
C GLY A 46 -12.88 7.73 -8.50
N ASP A 47 -12.84 6.39 -8.51
CA ASP A 47 -12.37 5.54 -7.41
C ASP A 47 -10.88 5.18 -7.50
N THR A 48 -10.20 5.66 -8.55
CA THR A 48 -8.84 5.25 -8.87
C THR A 48 -7.84 6.30 -8.38
N LEU A 49 -6.86 5.83 -7.61
CA LEU A 49 -5.66 6.56 -7.23
C LEU A 49 -4.56 6.27 -8.23
N ASP A 50 -4.09 7.29 -8.92
CA ASP A 50 -2.86 7.28 -9.71
C ASP A 50 -1.73 7.76 -8.79
N ILE A 51 -0.82 6.85 -8.44
CA ILE A 51 0.19 7.04 -7.41
C ILE A 51 1.57 6.93 -8.03
N THR A 52 2.36 8.01 -7.93
CA THR A 52 3.80 8.01 -8.20
C THR A 52 4.57 8.03 -6.89
N ALA A 53 5.40 7.01 -6.66
CA ALA A 53 6.20 6.85 -5.45
C ALA A 53 7.71 6.91 -5.77
N PRO A 54 8.38 8.07 -5.67
CA PRO A 54 9.80 8.20 -6.00
C PRO A 54 10.76 7.41 -5.11
N LYS A 55 10.36 7.12 -3.85
CA LYS A 55 11.07 6.25 -2.91
C LYS A 55 10.08 5.29 -2.25
N GLY A 56 10.31 4.92 -0.99
CA GLY A 56 9.40 4.10 -0.23
C GLY A 56 8.16 4.88 0.19
N LEU A 57 6.99 4.34 -0.13
CA LEU A 57 5.69 4.90 0.23
C LEU A 57 4.82 3.80 0.84
N THR A 58 4.16 4.11 1.95
CA THR A 58 3.11 3.24 2.51
C THR A 58 1.84 4.04 2.74
N LEU A 59 0.73 3.55 2.19
CA LEU A 59 -0.63 4.02 2.49
C LEU A 59 -1.23 3.07 3.51
N TRP A 60 -1.38 3.52 4.75
CA TRP A 60 -1.99 2.76 5.84
C TRP A 60 -3.48 3.02 5.90
N TYR A 61 -4.30 1.97 5.91
CA TYR A 61 -5.73 2.11 6.15
C TYR A 61 -5.97 2.42 7.64
N ASN A 62 -6.68 3.51 7.92
CA ASN A 62 -6.81 4.07 9.27
C ASN A 62 -7.61 3.19 10.22
N LYS A 63 -8.48 2.30 9.71
CA LYS A 63 -9.26 1.41 10.56
C LYS A 63 -8.48 0.12 10.82
N ARG A 64 -8.36 -0.23 12.10
CA ARG A 64 -7.89 -1.54 12.55
C ARG A 64 -8.95 -2.59 12.20
N LEU A 65 -8.51 -3.69 11.59
CA LEU A 65 -9.36 -4.83 11.22
C LEU A 65 -9.27 -5.90 12.31
N THR A 66 -10.40 -6.52 12.65
CA THR A 66 -10.49 -7.55 13.69
C THR A 66 -11.42 -8.68 13.26
N GLY A 67 -11.18 -9.88 13.80
CA GLY A 67 -12.00 -11.06 13.53
C GLY A 67 -11.82 -11.58 12.11
N ASP A 68 -12.90 -12.13 11.53
CA ASP A 68 -12.87 -12.66 10.17
C ASP A 68 -13.15 -11.54 9.15
N TYR A 69 -12.22 -11.29 8.23
CA TYR A 69 -12.31 -10.23 7.23
C TYR A 69 -11.64 -10.57 5.89
N GLU A 70 -12.04 -9.86 4.85
CA GLU A 70 -11.40 -9.82 3.53
C GLU A 70 -11.01 -8.38 3.17
N ILE A 71 -9.78 -8.21 2.70
CA ILE A 71 -9.30 -7.02 2.00
C ILE A 71 -9.24 -7.37 0.52
N SER A 72 -9.85 -6.55 -0.34
CA SER A 72 -9.74 -6.71 -1.80
C SER A 72 -9.42 -5.38 -2.47
N TYR A 73 -8.60 -5.41 -3.51
CA TYR A 73 -8.33 -4.23 -4.34
C TYR A 73 -7.78 -4.63 -5.71
N ARG A 74 -7.81 -3.68 -6.63
CA ARG A 74 -7.18 -3.79 -7.94
C ARG A 74 -6.00 -2.85 -8.06
N ILE A 75 -4.90 -3.33 -8.64
CA ILE A 75 -3.69 -2.54 -8.83
C ILE A 75 -3.04 -2.84 -10.18
N LYS A 76 -2.47 -1.82 -10.82
CA LYS A 76 -1.72 -1.94 -12.06
C LYS A 76 -0.39 -1.21 -11.93
N MET A 77 0.70 -1.86 -12.31
CA MET A 77 2.02 -1.23 -12.49
C MET A 77 2.06 -0.56 -13.86
N LEU A 78 2.17 0.76 -13.90
CA LEU A 78 2.25 1.52 -15.15
C LEU A 78 3.68 1.50 -15.70
N MET A 79 3.79 1.13 -16.98
CA MET A 79 5.03 1.04 -17.75
C MET A 79 4.81 1.74 -19.10
N GLN A 80 4.79 3.06 -19.08
CA GLN A 80 4.53 3.99 -20.18
C GLN A 80 5.75 4.87 -20.51
N GLY A 81 6.90 4.64 -19.86
CA GLY A 81 8.14 5.38 -20.08
C GLY A 81 8.35 6.57 -19.13
N GLY A 82 7.52 6.68 -18.09
CA GLY A 82 7.70 7.65 -17.02
C GLY A 82 8.95 7.38 -16.18
N LYS A 83 9.49 8.43 -15.56
CA LYS A 83 10.73 8.37 -14.73
C LYS A 83 10.66 7.32 -13.62
N TYR A 84 9.47 7.07 -13.08
CA TYR A 84 9.23 6.14 -11.97
C TYR A 84 8.45 4.89 -12.42
N ASP A 85 8.40 4.63 -13.72
CA ASP A 85 7.82 3.42 -14.27
C ASP A 85 8.81 2.26 -14.08
N ARG A 86 8.67 1.58 -12.94
CA ARG A 86 9.49 0.44 -12.56
C ARG A 86 8.58 -0.74 -12.23
N LEU A 87 8.81 -1.84 -12.95
CA LEU A 87 8.06 -3.07 -12.75
C LEU A 87 8.67 -3.87 -11.60
N SER A 88 8.45 -3.47 -10.34
CA SER A 88 8.91 -4.20 -9.15
C SER A 88 8.22 -3.69 -7.88
N ASP A 89 8.30 -4.49 -6.81
CA ASP A 89 7.91 -4.16 -5.44
C ASP A 89 6.45 -3.72 -5.29
N LEU A 90 5.53 -4.53 -5.84
CA LEU A 90 4.13 -4.47 -5.46
C LEU A 90 3.97 -5.18 -4.11
N ASN A 91 3.98 -4.40 -3.04
CA ASN A 91 4.04 -4.94 -1.69
C ASN A 91 2.79 -4.58 -0.89
N CYS A 92 2.47 -5.37 0.12
CA CYS A 92 1.44 -5.03 1.08
C CYS A 92 1.73 -5.61 2.47
N PHE A 93 1.12 -4.98 3.46
CA PHE A 93 1.09 -5.40 4.85
C PHE A 93 -0.35 -5.67 5.29
N TRP A 94 -0.56 -6.67 6.15
CA TRP A 94 -1.81 -6.84 6.90
C TRP A 94 -1.55 -7.44 8.27
N GLY A 95 -2.54 -7.42 9.16
CA GLY A 95 -2.36 -7.79 10.57
C GLY A 95 -1.31 -6.92 11.27
N ALA A 96 -1.11 -5.68 10.80
CA ALA A 96 -0.03 -4.83 11.27
C ALA A 96 -0.34 -4.20 12.62
N ASN A 97 0.56 -4.38 13.58
CA ASN A 97 0.51 -3.80 14.91
C ASN A 97 1.89 -3.26 15.29
N ASP A 98 1.91 -2.16 16.02
CA ASP A 98 3.12 -1.61 16.63
C ASP A 98 3.24 -2.16 18.06
N PRO A 99 4.22 -3.03 18.37
CA PRO A 99 4.36 -3.63 19.69
C PRO A 99 4.74 -2.61 20.78
N GLU A 100 5.35 -1.48 20.42
CA GLU A 100 5.67 -0.39 21.36
C GLU A 100 4.49 0.56 21.55
N HIS A 101 3.57 0.60 20.60
CA HIS A 101 2.36 1.44 20.61
C HIS A 101 1.10 0.67 20.17
N PRO A 102 0.61 -0.28 21.00
CA PRO A 102 -0.43 -1.23 20.60
C PRO A 102 -1.75 -0.58 20.17
N GLU A 103 -2.06 0.60 20.73
CA GLU A 103 -3.31 1.34 20.46
C GLU A 103 -3.16 2.35 19.32
N ASN A 104 -1.95 2.59 18.82
CA ASN A 104 -1.70 3.62 17.82
C ASN A 104 -0.57 3.21 16.88
N LEU A 105 -0.92 2.56 15.77
CA LEU A 105 0.03 2.23 14.71
C LEU A 105 0.84 3.46 14.28
N HIS A 106 0.23 4.65 14.23
CA HIS A 106 0.83 5.86 13.67
C HIS A 106 1.77 6.59 14.62
N ALA A 107 1.95 6.13 15.86
CA ALA A 107 2.80 6.78 16.86
C ALA A 107 4.24 7.03 16.35
N GLN A 108 4.79 6.08 15.59
CA GLN A 108 6.13 6.20 14.99
C GLN A 108 6.10 6.48 13.48
N ALA A 109 5.00 6.99 12.93
CA ALA A 109 4.87 7.21 11.48
C ALA A 109 5.96 8.16 10.93
N ALA A 110 6.29 9.22 11.67
CA ALA A 110 7.33 10.17 11.31
C ALA A 110 8.75 9.55 11.28
N TRP A 111 9.02 8.58 12.15
CA TRP A 111 10.27 7.83 12.16
C TRP A 111 10.30 6.76 11.06
N ARG A 112 9.20 6.00 10.89
CA ARG A 112 9.11 4.98 9.83
C ARG A 112 9.23 5.59 8.44
N LYS A 113 8.54 6.70 8.17
CA LYS A 113 8.73 7.57 7.00
C LYS A 113 8.85 6.81 5.67
N GLY A 114 8.13 5.70 5.46
CA GLY A 114 8.22 4.89 4.24
C GLY A 114 9.51 4.05 4.08
N ILE A 115 10.44 4.13 5.04
CA ILE A 115 11.74 3.45 5.01
C ILE A 115 11.55 1.95 5.30
N PHE A 116 11.92 1.11 4.33
CA PHE A 116 11.60 -0.31 4.37
C PHE A 116 12.13 -1.06 5.59
N GLN A 117 13.34 -0.70 6.05
CA GLN A 117 13.97 -1.31 7.23
C GLN A 117 13.25 -0.94 8.53
N HIS A 118 12.62 0.24 8.61
CA HIS A 118 11.96 0.69 9.84
C HIS A 118 10.70 -0.12 10.14
N TYR A 119 10.05 -0.71 9.12
CA TYR A 119 8.92 -1.62 9.35
C TYR A 119 9.28 -2.90 10.10
N LYS A 120 10.56 -3.21 10.30
CA LYS A 120 11.01 -4.28 11.20
C LYS A 120 10.62 -4.03 12.66
N SER A 121 10.22 -2.82 13.04
CA SER A 121 9.65 -2.56 14.36
C SER A 121 8.25 -3.16 14.53
N LEU A 122 7.50 -3.39 13.44
CA LEU A 122 6.12 -3.85 13.47
C LEU A 122 6.00 -5.38 13.51
N LYS A 123 4.90 -5.86 14.09
CA LYS A 123 4.39 -7.23 13.87
C LYS A 123 3.36 -7.20 12.77
N LEU A 124 3.57 -7.96 11.70
CA LEU A 124 2.69 -7.94 10.52
C LEU A 124 2.92 -9.15 9.61
N PHE A 125 2.02 -9.34 8.67
CA PHE A 125 2.23 -10.20 7.51
C PHE A 125 2.60 -9.35 6.29
N TYR A 126 3.48 -9.86 5.45
CA TYR A 126 4.01 -9.14 4.30
C TYR A 126 4.04 -10.05 3.07
N VAL A 127 3.49 -9.54 1.96
CA VAL A 127 3.80 -10.05 0.63
C VAL A 127 4.57 -8.99 -0.12
N GLY A 128 5.69 -9.38 -0.70
CA GLY A 128 6.34 -8.63 -1.76
C GLY A 128 6.21 -9.37 -3.07
N TYR A 129 5.35 -8.88 -3.96
CA TYR A 129 5.09 -9.46 -5.27
C TYR A 129 5.96 -8.78 -6.33
N GLY A 130 6.82 -9.54 -7.00
CA GLY A 130 7.83 -8.99 -7.89
C GLY A 130 8.86 -8.11 -7.18
N GLY A 131 9.30 -8.49 -5.98
CA GLY A 131 10.41 -7.82 -5.28
C GLY A 131 11.78 -8.13 -5.90
N ASN A 132 12.83 -7.46 -5.41
CA ASN A 132 14.22 -7.60 -5.87
C ASN A 132 14.36 -7.39 -7.39
N HIS A 133 13.87 -6.26 -7.89
CA HIS A 133 13.84 -6.00 -9.34
C HIS A 133 13.00 -7.04 -10.10
N ASN A 134 11.86 -7.40 -9.51
CA ASN A 134 10.93 -8.39 -10.07
C ASN A 134 11.57 -9.75 -10.36
N SER A 135 12.36 -10.25 -9.43
CA SER A 135 12.95 -11.60 -9.49
C SER A 135 12.37 -12.57 -8.46
N THR A 136 11.61 -12.06 -7.49
CA THR A 136 11.06 -12.89 -6.41
C THR A 136 9.67 -12.44 -5.99
N THR A 137 8.84 -13.40 -5.60
CA THR A 137 7.59 -13.14 -4.86
C THR A 137 7.65 -13.86 -3.52
N ARG A 138 7.60 -13.10 -2.42
CA ARG A 138 7.90 -13.60 -1.07
C ARG A 138 6.77 -13.32 -0.11
N PHE A 139 6.44 -14.32 0.70
CA PHE A 139 5.60 -14.17 1.88
C PHE A 139 6.45 -14.25 3.15
N ARG A 140 6.25 -13.29 4.05
CA ARG A 140 6.97 -13.15 5.31
C ARG A 140 6.01 -12.85 6.45
N GLN A 141 6.41 -13.23 7.65
CA GLN A 141 5.82 -12.73 8.89
C GLN A 141 6.88 -11.93 9.63
N TYR A 142 6.51 -10.74 10.10
CA TYR A 142 7.36 -9.87 10.88
C TYR A 142 7.02 -10.06 12.37
N TYR A 143 8.05 -10.20 13.20
CA TYR A 143 7.90 -10.43 14.64
C TYR A 143 8.17 -9.20 15.51
N GLY A 144 8.52 -8.07 14.89
CA GLY A 144 8.93 -6.86 15.60
C GLY A 144 10.32 -6.98 16.21
N GLY A 145 10.86 -5.86 16.69
CA GLY A 145 12.19 -5.78 17.32
C GLY A 145 13.16 -4.80 16.67
N GLY A 146 12.84 -4.30 15.47
CA GLY A 146 13.49 -3.13 14.90
C GLY A 146 14.59 -3.41 13.86
N PRO A 147 15.18 -2.35 13.29
CA PRO A 147 15.99 -2.43 12.08
C PRO A 147 17.35 -3.12 12.26
N SER A 148 17.88 -3.18 13.48
CA SER A 148 19.18 -3.81 13.80
C SER A 148 19.13 -5.35 13.75
N LEU A 149 17.95 -5.95 13.83
CA LEU A 149 17.80 -7.40 13.81
C LEU A 149 17.95 -7.97 12.39
N ASN A 150 18.54 -9.16 12.33
CA ASN A 150 18.70 -9.93 11.09
C ASN A 150 17.34 -10.32 10.51
N ASP A 151 17.23 -10.26 9.18
CA ASP A 151 16.00 -10.60 8.44
C ASP A 151 15.47 -12.00 8.77
N SER A 152 16.34 -12.99 8.95
CA SER A 152 15.94 -14.37 9.28
C SER A 152 15.30 -14.50 10.67
N ILE A 153 15.49 -13.50 11.54
CA ILE A 153 14.90 -13.45 12.88
C ILE A 153 13.66 -12.57 12.87
N VAL A 154 13.79 -11.33 12.40
CA VAL A 154 12.73 -10.33 12.54
C VAL A 154 11.64 -10.45 11.48
N ARG A 155 11.96 -11.01 10.30
CA ARG A 155 11.03 -11.14 9.17
C ARG A 155 11.37 -12.34 8.26
N PRO A 156 11.40 -13.57 8.78
CA PRO A 156 11.76 -14.74 7.99
C PRO A 156 10.85 -14.92 6.77
N VAL A 157 11.44 -15.49 5.72
CA VAL A 157 10.70 -15.93 4.55
C VAL A 157 9.96 -17.22 4.90
N ILE A 158 8.64 -17.20 4.71
CA ILE A 158 7.78 -18.37 4.87
C ILE A 158 7.73 -19.16 3.57
N LYS A 159 7.56 -18.44 2.44
CA LYS A 159 7.53 -19.02 1.10
C LYS A 159 8.04 -18.02 0.08
N GLU A 160 8.67 -18.54 -0.97
CA GLU A 160 9.25 -17.78 -2.07
C GLU A 160 8.94 -18.46 -3.41
N TYR A 161 8.61 -17.63 -4.40
CA TYR A 161 8.55 -18.00 -5.81
C TYR A 161 9.62 -17.21 -6.58
N THR A 162 10.22 -17.87 -7.56
CA THR A 162 11.23 -17.29 -8.47
C THR A 162 10.91 -17.57 -9.94
N ASP A 163 9.87 -18.36 -10.22
CA ASP A 163 9.46 -18.67 -11.57
C ASP A 163 8.70 -17.49 -12.21
N PRO A 164 8.75 -17.35 -13.55
CA PRO A 164 8.12 -16.21 -14.23
C PRO A 164 6.62 -16.05 -14.03
N ALA A 165 5.87 -17.12 -13.73
CA ALA A 165 4.42 -17.05 -13.61
C ALA A 165 3.99 -16.27 -12.36
N HIS A 166 4.83 -16.25 -11.32
CA HIS A 166 4.59 -15.55 -10.06
C HIS A 166 5.28 -14.19 -9.97
N LEU A 167 5.67 -13.60 -11.09
CA LEU A 167 6.29 -12.27 -11.18
C LEU A 167 5.30 -11.24 -11.76
N LEU A 168 5.68 -9.97 -11.71
CA LEU A 168 4.93 -8.89 -12.32
C LEU A 168 5.11 -8.90 -13.84
N PHE A 169 4.00 -8.79 -14.55
CA PHE A 169 3.90 -8.34 -15.92
C PHE A 169 3.47 -6.86 -15.99
N PRO A 170 3.96 -6.10 -16.98
CA PRO A 170 3.68 -4.68 -17.12
C PRO A 170 2.23 -4.42 -17.53
N ASN A 171 1.69 -3.27 -17.11
CA ASN A 171 0.42 -2.70 -17.60
C ASN A 171 -0.84 -3.58 -17.45
N GLN A 172 -0.78 -4.67 -16.67
CA GLN A 172 -1.93 -5.51 -16.36
C GLN A 172 -2.56 -5.16 -15.02
N TRP A 173 -3.86 -5.40 -14.89
CA TRP A 173 -4.57 -5.30 -13.63
C TRP A 173 -4.39 -6.59 -12.82
N TYR A 174 -3.98 -6.45 -11.57
CA TYR A 174 -4.01 -7.51 -10.57
C TYR A 174 -5.20 -7.30 -9.65
N HIS A 175 -5.94 -8.37 -9.36
CA HIS A 175 -6.93 -8.40 -8.30
C HIS A 175 -6.32 -9.10 -7.08
N ILE A 176 -6.07 -8.34 -6.01
CA ILE A 176 -5.52 -8.87 -4.77
C ILE A 176 -6.67 -9.14 -3.82
N GLN A 177 -6.65 -10.32 -3.19
CA GLN A 177 -7.56 -10.67 -2.11
C GLN A 177 -6.78 -11.26 -0.94
N ILE A 178 -6.91 -10.64 0.23
CA ILE A 178 -6.33 -11.10 1.49
C ILE A 178 -7.48 -11.46 2.41
N ARG A 179 -7.52 -12.69 2.90
CA ARG A 179 -8.54 -13.14 3.87
C ARG A 179 -7.88 -13.55 5.17
N VAL A 180 -8.47 -13.12 6.26
CA VAL A 180 -8.26 -13.66 7.60
C VAL A 180 -9.57 -14.30 8.01
N GLN A 181 -9.60 -15.62 8.14
CA GLN A 181 -10.84 -16.34 8.46
C GLN A 181 -10.52 -17.62 9.20
N LYS A 182 -11.20 -17.87 10.33
CA LYS A 182 -11.17 -19.15 11.06
C LYS A 182 -9.73 -19.63 11.37
N GLY A 183 -8.87 -18.71 11.83
CA GLY A 183 -7.49 -19.03 12.21
C GLY A 183 -6.54 -19.28 11.02
N ILE A 184 -6.91 -18.83 9.82
CA ILE A 184 -6.07 -18.92 8.62
C ILE A 184 -6.01 -17.55 7.96
N THR A 185 -4.81 -17.17 7.51
CA THR A 185 -4.63 -16.06 6.57
C THR A 185 -4.28 -16.60 5.18
N THR A 186 -4.87 -16.02 4.14
CA THR A 186 -4.55 -16.35 2.73
C THR A 186 -4.31 -15.10 1.91
N TYR A 187 -3.40 -15.19 0.93
CA TYR A 187 -3.18 -14.18 -0.09
C TYR A 187 -3.45 -14.77 -1.46
N ARG A 188 -4.31 -14.10 -2.23
CA ARG A 188 -4.67 -14.46 -3.59
C ARG A 188 -4.37 -13.34 -4.56
N ILE A 189 -3.96 -13.70 -5.76
CA ILE A 189 -3.81 -12.80 -6.90
C ILE A 189 -4.57 -13.37 -8.09
N ASN A 190 -5.43 -12.57 -8.71
CA ASN A 190 -6.25 -12.97 -9.87
C ASN A 190 -7.05 -14.27 -9.65
N GLY A 191 -7.48 -14.53 -8.41
CA GLY A 191 -8.22 -15.74 -8.02
C GLY A 191 -7.34 -16.93 -7.63
N GLU A 192 -6.04 -16.90 -7.91
CA GLU A 192 -5.08 -17.93 -7.51
C GLU A 192 -4.58 -17.70 -6.08
N GLU A 193 -4.58 -18.74 -5.25
CA GLU A 193 -4.04 -18.68 -3.90
C GLU A 193 -2.55 -19.01 -3.87
N LEU A 194 -1.74 -17.99 -3.59
CA LEU A 194 -0.28 -18.15 -3.54
C LEU A 194 0.22 -18.52 -2.16
N PHE A 195 -0.41 -17.98 -1.12
CA PHE A 195 0.03 -18.13 0.25
C PHE A 195 -1.13 -18.45 1.18
N ARG A 196 -0.85 -19.35 2.12
CA ARG A 196 -1.74 -19.78 3.20
C ARG A 196 -0.90 -20.00 4.45
N LEU A 197 -1.40 -19.53 5.59
CA LEU A 197 -0.75 -19.73 6.88
C LEU A 197 -1.80 -19.87 7.98
N SER A 198 -1.63 -20.89 8.83
CA SER A 198 -2.39 -21.00 10.07
C SER A 198 -1.86 -19.99 11.08
N ILE A 199 -2.76 -19.25 11.70
CA ILE A 199 -2.44 -18.15 12.61
C ILE A 199 -3.11 -18.39 13.97
N LYS A 200 -2.49 -17.86 15.02
CA LYS A 200 -3.06 -17.91 16.37
C LYS A 200 -4.27 -16.98 16.47
N ARG A 201 -5.07 -17.16 17.52
CA ARG A 201 -6.20 -16.28 17.83
C ARG A 201 -5.74 -14.81 17.83
N ASN A 202 -6.44 -13.97 17.08
CA ASN A 202 -6.22 -12.53 16.91
C ASN A 202 -4.87 -12.14 16.28
N GLU A 203 -4.05 -13.08 15.81
CA GLU A 203 -2.76 -12.76 15.16
C GLU A 203 -2.97 -12.08 13.79
N GLY A 204 -4.15 -12.26 13.18
CA GLY A 204 -4.58 -11.57 11.97
C GLY A 204 -5.20 -10.20 12.20
N ASP A 205 -5.46 -9.80 13.45
CA ASP A 205 -6.02 -8.48 13.75
C ASP A 205 -4.95 -7.41 13.55
N GLY A 206 -5.30 -6.27 12.98
CA GLY A 206 -4.37 -5.16 12.79
C GLY A 206 -4.70 -4.29 11.60
N HIS A 207 -3.75 -3.48 11.18
CA HIS A 207 -3.92 -2.56 10.05
C HIS A 207 -3.48 -3.17 8.73
N PHE A 208 -4.06 -2.66 7.64
CA PHE A 208 -3.62 -2.90 6.27
C PHE A 208 -2.75 -1.74 5.78
N GLY A 209 -1.70 -2.06 5.01
CA GLY A 209 -0.87 -1.07 4.35
C GLY A 209 -0.53 -1.46 2.91
N LEU A 210 -0.82 -0.59 1.95
CA LEU A 210 -0.28 -0.72 0.59
C LEU A 210 1.14 -0.17 0.57
N ARG A 211 2.12 -0.95 0.12
CA ARG A 211 3.54 -0.59 0.16
C ARG A 211 4.13 -0.53 -1.24
N LEU A 212 4.79 0.58 -1.57
CA LEU A 212 5.25 0.92 -2.91
C LEU A 212 6.69 1.43 -2.90
N LEU A 213 7.52 1.01 -3.85
CA LEU A 213 8.94 1.40 -3.91
C LEU A 213 9.34 1.78 -5.33
N GLN A 214 9.64 3.07 -5.53
CA GLN A 214 10.17 3.59 -6.79
C GLN A 214 9.32 3.18 -7.99
N ASN A 215 7.99 3.27 -7.87
CA ASN A 215 7.05 2.77 -8.86
C ASN A 215 5.89 3.75 -9.10
N HIS A 216 5.17 3.52 -10.19
CA HIS A 216 4.01 4.28 -10.63
C HIS A 216 2.85 3.30 -10.84
N VAL A 217 1.75 3.50 -10.11
CA VAL A 217 0.66 2.53 -10.05
C VAL A 217 -0.71 3.17 -10.13
N LEU A 218 -1.67 2.45 -10.71
CA LEU A 218 -3.08 2.72 -10.51
C LEU A 218 -3.61 1.78 -9.44
N PHE A 219 -4.27 2.31 -8.42
CA PHE A 219 -4.88 1.58 -7.31
C PHE A 219 -6.36 1.92 -7.22
N THR A 220 -7.23 0.92 -7.25
CA THR A 220 -8.68 1.12 -7.29
C THR A 220 -9.43 -0.03 -6.62
N ASP A 221 -10.74 0.12 -6.48
CA ASP A 221 -11.68 -0.89 -6.00
C ASP A 221 -11.29 -1.47 -4.62
N PHE A 222 -10.73 -0.64 -3.75
CA PHE A 222 -10.38 -1.04 -2.39
C PHE A 222 -11.62 -1.26 -1.55
N ARG A 223 -11.77 -2.47 -1.01
CA ARG A 223 -12.90 -2.88 -0.17
C ARG A 223 -12.42 -3.67 1.03
N ILE A 224 -13.15 -3.51 2.12
CA ILE A 224 -13.07 -4.32 3.33
C ILE A 224 -14.42 -4.98 3.52
N LYS A 225 -14.43 -6.30 3.76
CA LYS A 225 -15.63 -7.08 4.03
C LYS A 225 -15.43 -7.89 5.31
N ASN A 226 -16.36 -7.78 6.25
CA ASN A 226 -16.45 -8.72 7.38
C ASN A 226 -17.04 -10.04 6.87
N LEU A 227 -16.49 -11.17 7.33
CA LEU A 227 -16.83 -12.52 6.85
C LEU A 227 -17.68 -13.32 7.85
#